data_AF-A0A9P4Y5I1-F1
#
_entry.id   AF-A0A9P4Y5I1-F1
#
_cell.length_a   1.000
_cell.length_b   1.000
_cell.length_c   1.000
_cell.angle_alpha   90.00
_cell.angle_beta   90.00
_cell.angle_gamma   90.00
#
_symmetry.space_group_name_H-M   'P 1'
#
loop_
_entity.id
_entity.type
_entity.pdbx_description
1 polymer ?
#
loop_
_entity_poly.entity_id
_entity_poly.type
_entity_poly.pdbx_seq_one_letter_code
_entity_poly.pdbx_strand_id
1 'polypeptide(L)' 'MTAATSSVLSAACDQCRTRKIRCDRRQPKCSSCHKAGIVCSQTNSHRRVNHSKQLQVHFCS' A
#
# COMPACT_ATOMS: atom_id res chain seq x y z
N MET A 1 -10.28 14.04 -17.58
CA MET A 1 -10.67 13.77 -16.18
C MET A 1 -9.47 13.16 -15.48
N THR A 2 -9.11 13.74 -14.33
CA THR A 2 -7.81 13.68 -13.65
C THR A 2 -7.33 12.27 -13.31
N ALA A 3 -6.19 11.89 -13.87
CA ALA A 3 -5.41 10.75 -13.39
C ALA A 3 -5.07 10.99 -11.92
N ALA A 4 -5.55 10.12 -11.04
CA ALA A 4 -5.21 10.14 -9.63
C ALA A 4 -3.70 9.88 -9.50
N THR A 5 -2.92 10.95 -9.51
CA THR A 5 -1.53 11.00 -9.08
C THR A 5 -1.51 10.81 -7.57
N SER A 6 -1.80 9.59 -7.14
CA SER A 6 -1.73 9.16 -5.75
C SER A 6 -0.26 8.95 -5.40
N SER A 7 0.48 10.06 -5.31
CA SER A 7 1.82 10.22 -4.76
C SER A 7 2.52 8.91 -4.43
N VAL A 8 2.91 8.18 -5.49
CA VAL A 8 3.68 6.93 -5.39
C VAL A 8 5.11 7.32 -5.08
N LEU A 9 5.31 8.00 -3.95
CA LEU A 9 6.62 8.22 -3.37
C LEU A 9 7.10 6.85 -2.88
N SER A 10 7.67 6.10 -3.82
CA SER A 10 8.38 4.83 -3.69
C SER A 10 8.39 4.28 -2.26
N ALA A 11 7.25 3.73 -1.84
CA ALA A 11 7.11 3.24 -0.48
C ALA A 11 8.08 2.08 -0.25
N ALA A 12 8.62 1.97 0.97
CA ALA A 12 9.26 0.74 1.41
C ALA A 12 8.25 -0.42 1.35
N CYS A 13 8.73 -1.63 1.03
CA CYS A 13 7.89 -2.82 0.97
C CYS A 13 7.33 -3.13 2.36
N ASP A 14 6.26 -3.92 2.42
CA ASP A 14 5.62 -4.29 3.67
C ASP A 14 6.61 -4.96 4.62
N GLN A 15 7.51 -5.79 4.08
CA GLN A 15 8.51 -6.43 4.91
C GLN A 15 9.49 -5.45 5.56
N CYS A 16 10.01 -4.49 4.78
CA CYS A 16 10.91 -3.48 5.30
C CYS A 16 10.20 -2.55 6.29
N ARG A 17 8.91 -2.27 6.07
CA ARG A 17 8.05 -1.54 7.02
C ARG A 17 7.88 -2.31 8.34
N THR A 18 7.49 -3.58 8.28
CA THR A 18 7.31 -4.44 9.46
C THR A 18 8.61 -4.61 10.23
N ARG A 19 9.73 -4.77 9.53
CA ARG A 19 11.06 -4.89 10.13
C ARG A 19 11.66 -3.54 10.53
N LYS A 20 11.01 -2.41 10.20
CA LYS A 20 11.49 -1.04 10.43
C LYS A 20 12.92 -0.81 9.91
N ILE A 21 13.25 -1.37 8.75
CA ILE A 21 14.55 -1.25 8.09
C ILE A 21 14.45 -0.43 6.81
N ARG A 22 15.59 0.09 6.33
CA ARG A 22 15.65 0.75 5.02
C ARG A 22 15.34 -0.25 3.90
N CYS A 23 14.47 0.17 2.98
CA CYS A 23 14.16 -0.59 1.78
C CYS A 23 14.94 -0.04 0.58
N ASP A 24 15.74 -0.89 -0.07
CA ASP A 24 16.48 -0.53 -1.29
C ASP A 24 15.57 -0.39 -2.53
N ARG A 25 14.30 -0.79 -2.43
CA ARG A 25 13.26 -0.64 -3.48
C ARG A 25 13.67 -1.17 -4.87
N ARG A 26 14.64 -2.10 -4.91
CA ARG A 26 15.06 -2.81 -6.13
C ARG A 26 13.96 -3.76 -6.60
N GLN A 27 13.77 -3.84 -7.92
CA GLN A 27 12.88 -4.81 -8.57
C GLN A 27 13.72 -5.98 -9.11
N PRO A 28 13.25 -7.25 -9.03
CA PRO A 28 11.92 -7.70 -8.60
C PRO A 28 11.72 -7.80 -7.07
N LYS A 29 12.81 -7.81 -6.28
CA LYS A 29 12.77 -7.89 -4.81
C LYS A 29 13.83 -6.98 -4.19
N CYS A 30 13.52 -6.42 -3.02
CA CYS A 30 14.47 -5.64 -2.23
C CYS A 30 15.64 -6.51 -1.72
N SER A 31 16.84 -5.95 -1.48
CA SER A 31 18.00 -6.73 -1.01
C SER A 31 17.72 -7.48 0.29
N SER A 32 17.03 -6.84 1.23
CA SER A 32 16.60 -7.44 2.51
C SER A 32 15.64 -8.61 2.31
N CYS A 33 14.73 -8.49 1.35
CA CYS A 33 13.73 -9.49 0.98
C CYS A 33 14.40 -10.68 0.28
N HIS A 34 15.36 -10.39 -0.60
CA HIS A 34 16.17 -11.39 -1.29
C HIS A 34 17.04 -12.19 -0.31
N LYS A 35 17.75 -11.50 0.59
CA LYS A 35 18.56 -12.14 1.65
C LYS A 35 17.72 -12.99 2.60
N ALA A 36 16.49 -12.55 2.88
CA ALA A 36 15.55 -13.31 3.70
C ALA A 36 14.85 -14.46 2.94
N GLY A 37 14.97 -14.53 1.60
CA GLY A 37 14.35 -15.58 0.78
C GLY A 37 12.83 -15.47 0.66
N ILE A 38 12.24 -14.31 0.93
CA ILE A 38 10.77 -14.13 1.00
C ILE A 38 10.21 -13.33 -0.19
N VAL A 39 8.89 -13.22 -0.23
CA VAL A 39 8.16 -12.41 -1.23
C VAL A 39 8.23 -10.93 -0.85
N CYS A 40 8.57 -10.08 -1.81
CA CYS A 40 8.61 -8.63 -1.63
C CYS A 40 7.29 -8.00 -2.09
N SER A 41 6.34 -7.79 -1.18
CA SER A 41 5.09 -7.08 -1.48
C SER A 41 5.24 -5.58 -1.22
N GLN A 42 4.91 -4.77 -2.22
CA GLN A 42 4.76 -3.33 -2.09
C GLN A 42 3.26 -3.05 -2.09
N THR A 43 2.52 -3.48 -1.06
CA THR A 43 1.08 -3.21 -1.06
C THR A 43 0.86 -1.71 -0.93
N ASN A 44 0.40 -1.07 -2.01
CA ASN A 44 -0.22 0.25 -1.95
C ASN A 44 -1.64 0.09 -1.36
N SER A 45 -1.73 -0.55 -0.19
CA SER A 45 -3.01 -0.82 0.48
C SER A 45 -3.39 0.36 1.37
N HIS A 46 -3.29 1.56 0.81
CA HIS A 46 -4.16 2.66 1.21
C HIS A 46 -5.34 2.76 0.24
N ARG A 47 -5.90 1.62 -0.21
CA ARG A 47 -7.34 1.61 -0.46
C ARG A 47 -8.01 1.62 0.91
N ARG A 48 -7.96 2.78 1.58
CA ARG A 48 -9.02 3.18 2.51
C ARG A 48 -10.29 3.11 1.67
N VAL A 49 -10.95 1.96 1.64
CA VAL A 49 -12.38 1.94 1.38
C VAL A 49 -12.95 2.80 2.47
N ASN A 50 -13.25 4.06 2.13
CA ASN A 50 -14.02 4.94 2.97
C ASN A 50 -15.32 4.20 3.25
N HIS A 51 -15.38 3.50 4.38
CA HIS A 51 -16.62 2.97 4.94
C HIS A 51 -17.45 4.12 5.53
N SER A 52 -17.56 5.23 4.80
CA SER A 52 -18.43 6.37 5.11
C SER A 52 -19.69 6.38 4.25
N LYS A 53 -19.94 5.32 3.47
CA LYS A 53 -21.23 5.08 2.81
C LYS A 53 -21.93 3.86 3.42
N GLN A 54 -22.34 3.94 4.69
CA GLN A 54 -23.52 3.17 5.12
C GLN A 54 -24.21 3.76 6.35
N LEU A 55 -24.25 5.09 6.46
CA LEU A 55 -25.15 5.76 7.39
C LEU A 55 -26.04 6.72 6.59
N GLN A 56 -27.33 6.38 6.59
CA GLN A 56 -28.46 7.31 6.50
C GLN A 56 -28.82 7.86 5.11
N VAL A 57 -29.80 7.24 4.45
CA VAL A 57 -31.02 7.96 4.04
C VAL A 57 -32.21 7.00 4.04
N HIS A 58 -32.93 7.05 5.15
CA HIS A 58 -34.36 6.84 5.19
C HIS A 58 -34.98 7.90 4.25
N PHE A 59 -35.59 7.50 3.13
CA PHE A 59 -36.59 8.34 2.49
C PHE A 59 -37.76 7.48 2.05
N CYS A 60 -38.86 7.73 2.73
CA CYS A 60 -40.20 7.25 2.46
C CYS A 60 -40.67 7.80 1.11
N SER A 61 -41.34 6.98 0.31
CA SER A 61 -42.26 7.43 -0.75
C SER A 61 -43.41 6.46 -0.79
#